data_AF-A0A317CEY0-F1
#
_entry.id   AF-A0A317CEY0-F1
#
_cell.length_a   1.000
_cell.length_b   1.000
_cell.length_c   1.000
_cell.angle_alpha   90.00
_cell.angle_beta   90.00
_cell.angle_gamma   90.00
#
_symmetry.space_group_name_H-M   'P 1'
#
loop_
_entity.id
_entity.type
_entity.pdbx_description
1 polymer ?
#
loop_
_entity_poly.entity_id
_entity_poly.type
_entity_poly.pdbx_seq_one_letter_code
_entity_poly.pdbx_strand_id
1 'polypeptide(L)'
;MGAATIADAKNNLPKLIHAAESGEDIHISRHGKPVAVLISEERYQQLSKPENAVFMAIMKWRDEQELVDLSNEEVDSWRDRSEPRDFSWD
;
A
#
# COMPACT_ATOMS: atom_id res chain seq x y z
N MET A 1 -13.84 9.19 -10.03
CA MET A 1 -14.59 8.69 -8.85
C MET A 1 -16.05 8.81 -9.21
N GLY A 2 -16.62 7.68 -9.64
CA GLY A 2 -17.98 7.60 -10.13
C GLY A 2 -18.95 7.28 -9.00
N ALA A 3 -20.23 7.60 -9.19
CA ALA A 3 -21.31 7.20 -8.29
C ALA A 3 -22.46 6.58 -9.09
N ALA A 4 -22.99 5.46 -8.60
CA ALA A 4 -24.14 4.78 -9.18
C ALA A 4 -25.12 4.37 -8.08
N THR A 5 -26.41 4.31 -8.39
CA THR A 5 -27.37 3.64 -7.51
C THR A 5 -27.32 2.13 -7.73
N ILE A 6 -27.83 1.33 -6.79
CA ILE A 6 -27.98 -0.13 -7.00
C ILE A 6 -28.81 -0.42 -8.26
N ALA A 7 -29.84 0.38 -8.55
CA ALA A 7 -30.68 0.20 -9.74
C ALA A 7 -29.89 0.46 -11.03
N ASP A 8 -29.11 1.55 -11.07
CA ASP A 8 -28.27 1.88 -12.22
C ASP A 8 -27.17 0.85 -12.42
N ALA A 9 -26.56 0.38 -11.33
CA ALA A 9 -25.52 -0.64 -11.36
C ALA A 9 -26.05 -1.97 -11.89
N LYS A 10 -27.27 -2.38 -11.50
CA LYS A 10 -27.91 -3.58 -12.03
C LYS A 10 -28.10 -3.51 -13.55
N ASN A 11 -28.48 -2.35 -14.08
CA ASN A 11 -28.78 -2.17 -15.49
C ASN A 11 -27.54 -1.92 -16.36
N ASN A 12 -26.47 -1.38 -15.78
CA ASN A 12 -25.28 -0.94 -16.51
C ASN A 12 -23.98 -1.61 -16.01
N LEU A 13 -24.09 -2.79 -15.38
CA LEU A 13 -22.94 -3.46 -14.76
C LEU A 13 -21.72 -3.61 -15.69
N PRO A 14 -21.87 -4.05 -16.97
CA PRO A 14 -20.72 -4.19 -17.87
C PRO A 14 -19.97 -2.87 -18.08
N LYS A 15 -20.69 -1.76 -18.21
CA LYS A 15 -20.10 -0.43 -18.37
C LYS A 15 -19.34 0.00 -17.12
N LEU A 16 -19.89 -0.29 -15.93
CA LEU A 16 -19.22 0.00 -14.66
C LEU A 16 -17.97 -0.86 -14.47
N ILE A 17 -17.98 -2.12 -14.91
CA ILE A 17 -16.80 -2.97 -14.90
C ILE A 17 -15.70 -2.38 -15.79
N HIS A 18 -16.01 -1.98 -17.02
CA HIS A 18 -15.01 -1.36 -17.90
C HIS A 18 -14.43 -0.05 -17.36
N ALA A 19 -15.26 0.75 -16.68
CA ALA A 19 -14.78 1.95 -15.99
C ALA A 19 -13.84 1.58 -14.83
N ALA A 20 -14.19 0.56 -14.03
CA ALA A 20 -13.32 0.06 -12.98
C ALA A 20 -11.99 -0.51 -13.52
N GLU A 21 -12.03 -1.30 -14.60
CA GLU A 21 -10.84 -1.82 -15.29
C GLU A 21 -9.92 -0.70 -15.80
N SER A 22 -10.50 0.45 -16.17
CA SER A 22 -9.76 1.65 -16.59
C SER A 22 -9.17 2.44 -15.41
N GLY A 23 -9.35 1.95 -14.18
CA GLY A 23 -8.81 2.56 -12.95
C GLY A 23 -9.78 3.50 -12.23
N GLU A 24 -11.07 3.52 -12.57
CA GLU A 24 -12.05 4.34 -11.87
C GLU A 24 -12.69 3.63 -10.67
N ASP A 25 -12.56 4.22 -9.49
CA ASP A 25 -13.30 3.79 -8.30
C ASP A 25 -14.75 4.30 -8.34
N ILE A 26 -15.72 3.39 -8.20
CA ILE A 26 -17.15 3.67 -8.34
C ILE A 26 -17.91 3.34 -7.07
N HIS A 27 -18.58 4.32 -6.49
CA HIS A 27 -19.39 4.15 -5.29
C HIS A 27 -20.81 3.73 -5.66
N ILE A 28 -21.26 2.61 -5.10
CA ILE A 28 -22.62 2.12 -5.23
C ILE A 28 -23.43 2.58 -4.01
N SER A 29 -24.56 3.23 -4.28
CA SER A 29 -25.43 3.81 -3.25
C SER A 29 -26.81 3.17 -3.20
N ARG A 30 -27.38 3.13 -1.98
CA ARG A 30 -28.77 2.77 -1.70
C ARG A 30 -29.45 3.96 -1.04
N HIS A 31 -30.52 4.47 -1.64
CA HIS A 31 -31.23 5.68 -1.15
C HIS A 31 -30.28 6.86 -0.89
N GLY A 32 -29.32 7.08 -1.79
CA GLY A 32 -28.33 8.17 -1.69
C GLY A 32 -27.19 7.93 -0.69
N LYS A 33 -27.20 6.83 0.06
CA LYS A 33 -26.10 6.46 0.97
C LYS A 33 -25.14 5.49 0.29
N PRO A 34 -23.83 5.75 0.25
CA PRO A 34 -22.87 4.78 -0.28
C PRO A 34 -22.86 3.51 0.59
N VAL A 35 -22.94 2.35 -0.05
CA VAL A 35 -23.01 1.04 0.62
C VAL A 35 -21.97 0.04 0.11
N ALA A 36 -21.41 0.26 -1.08
CA ALA A 36 -20.34 -0.56 -1.63
C ALA A 36 -19.48 0.29 -2.58
N VAL A 37 -18.28 -0.22 -2.90
CA VAL A 37 -17.38 0.37 -3.91
C VAL A 37 -16.98 -0.72 -4.89
N LEU A 38 -16.99 -0.41 -6.18
CA LEU A 38 -16.41 -1.22 -7.24
C LEU A 38 -15.07 -0.61 -7.64
N ILE A 39 -14.03 -1.43 -7.64
CA ILE A 39 -12.65 -1.10 -8.04
C ILE A 39 -12.12 -2.21 -8.96
N SER A 40 -11.02 -1.95 -9.68
CA SER A 40 -10.34 -3.02 -10.43
C SER A 40 -9.79 -4.10 -9.51
N GLU A 41 -9.65 -5.31 -10.04
CA GLU A 41 -9.00 -6.42 -9.32
C GLU A 41 -7.57 -6.06 -8.94
N GLU A 42 -6.80 -5.40 -9.82
CA GLU A 42 -5.44 -4.95 -9.52
C GLU A 42 -5.43 -4.01 -8.31
N ARG A 43 -6.36 -3.04 -8.27
CA ARG A 43 -6.47 -2.10 -7.15
C ARG A 43 -6.87 -2.81 -5.86
N TYR A 44 -7.81 -3.76 -5.95
CA TYR A 44 -8.19 -4.60 -4.82
C TYR A 44 -7.00 -5.40 -4.28
N GLN A 45 -6.19 -6.01 -5.15
CA GLN A 45 -4.98 -6.75 -4.77
C GLN A 45 -3.94 -5.84 -4.11
N GLN A 46 -3.75 -4.61 -4.60
CA GLN A 46 -2.84 -3.65 -3.98
C GLN A 46 -3.30 -3.24 -2.57
N LEU A 47 -4.60 -3.01 -2.37
CA LEU A 47 -5.17 -2.64 -1.07
C LEU A 47 -5.27 -3.82 -0.10
N SER A 48 -5.48 -5.03 -0.64
CA SER A 48 -5.59 -6.27 0.14
C SER A 48 -4.23 -6.86 0.49
N LYS A 49 -3.15 -6.41 -0.17
CA LYS A 49 -1.81 -6.73 0.26
C LYS A 49 -1.63 -6.18 1.67
N PRO A 50 -1.23 -7.01 2.65
CA PRO A 50 -0.99 -6.52 3.99
C PRO A 50 0.08 -5.42 3.92
N GLU A 51 -0.25 -4.21 4.39
CA GLU A 51 0.69 -3.10 4.57
C GLU A 51 1.94 -3.51 5.38
N ASN A 52 1.82 -4.62 6.09
CA ASN A 52 2.88 -5.23 6.86
C ASN A 52 3.93 -5.96 6.01
N ALA A 53 4.05 -5.77 4.69
CA ALA A 53 5.11 -6.42 3.93
C ALA A 53 6.51 -6.08 4.49
N VAL A 54 6.76 -4.80 4.78
CA VAL A 54 8.04 -4.35 5.37
C VAL A 54 8.13 -4.77 6.84
N PHE A 55 7.07 -4.55 7.63
CA PHE A 55 7.06 -4.93 9.04
C PHE A 55 7.25 -6.44 9.24
N MET A 56 6.52 -7.27 8.48
CA MET A 56 6.68 -8.73 8.50
C MET A 56 8.03 -9.16 7.92
N ALA A 57 8.59 -8.47 6.92
CA ALA A 57 9.95 -8.75 6.48
C ALA A 57 10.98 -8.48 7.59
N ILE A 58 10.84 -7.37 8.34
CA ILE A 58 11.69 -7.06 9.50
C ILE A 58 11.51 -8.10 10.60
N MET A 59 10.26 -8.46 10.93
CA MET A 59 9.98 -9.45 11.97
C MET A 59 10.48 -10.84 11.59
N LYS A 60 10.30 -11.25 10.33
CA LYS A 60 10.83 -12.51 9.79
C LYS A 60 12.36 -12.51 9.85
N TRP A 61 13.01 -11.44 9.41
CA TRP A 61 14.46 -11.31 9.52
C TRP A 61 14.93 -11.42 10.97
N ARG A 62 14.24 -10.75 11.91
CA ARG A 62 14.56 -10.83 13.36
C ARG A 62 14.37 -12.23 13.95
N ASP A 63 13.37 -12.98 13.49
CA ASP A 63 13.11 -14.36 13.96
C ASP A 63 14.15 -15.34 13.39
N GLU A 64 14.59 -15.13 12.15
CA GLU A 64 15.60 -15.95 11.48
C GLU A 64 17.02 -15.69 11.98
N GLN A 65 17.30 -14.53 12.59
CA GLN A 65 18.60 -14.24 13.16
C GLN A 65 18.64 -14.65 14.64
N GLU A 66 19.64 -15.42 15.04
CA GLU A 66 19.98 -15.55 16.46
C GLU A 66 20.35 -14.17 17.03
N LEU A 67 20.07 -13.98 18.33
CA LEU A 67 20.38 -12.74 19.04
C LEU A 67 21.88 -12.44 18.91
N VAL A 68 22.22 -11.46 18.08
CA VAL A 68 23.60 -11.03 17.88
C VAL A 68 23.98 -10.18 19.08
N ASP A 69 24.93 -10.65 19.89
CA ASP A 69 25.51 -9.88 20.97
C ASP A 69 26.50 -8.88 20.39
N LEU A 70 25.99 -7.69 20.06
CA LEU A 70 26.78 -6.60 19.49
C LEU A 70 27.28 -5.69 20.60
N SER A 71 28.60 -5.55 20.71
CA SER A 71 29.22 -4.58 21.60
C SER A 71 29.05 -3.14 21.09
N ASN A 72 29.09 -2.17 22.01
CA ASN A 72 29.08 -0.76 21.63
C ASN A 72 30.29 -0.40 20.76
N GLU A 73 31.45 -1.01 21.02
CA GLU A 73 32.68 -0.81 20.24
C GLU A 73 32.55 -1.32 18.80
N GLU A 74 31.95 -2.51 18.60
CA GLU A 74 31.70 -3.03 17.25
C GLU A 74 30.76 -2.12 16.46
N VAL A 75 29.66 -1.67 17.06
CA VAL A 75 28.70 -0.78 16.39
C VAL A 75 29.34 0.56 16.06
N ASP A 76 30.19 1.11 16.93
CA ASP A 76 30.90 2.36 16.65
C ASP A 76 31.92 2.22 15.50
N SER A 77 32.49 1.02 15.31
CA SER A 77 33.42 0.73 14.21
C SER A 77 32.77 0.78 12.82
N TRP A 78 31.45 0.57 12.72
CA TRP A 78 30.72 0.60 11.45
C TRP A 78 30.41 2.00 10.94
N ARG A 79 30.58 3.02 11.79
CA ARG A 79 30.31 4.40 11.42
C ARG A 79 31.33 4.87 10.39
N ASP A 80 30.81 5.43 9.30
CA ASP A 80 31.64 6.13 8.33
C ASP A 80 32.28 7.36 8.99
N ARG A 81 33.61 7.39 9.03
CA ARG A 81 34.42 8.49 9.56
C ARG A 81 35.13 9.28 8.46
N SER A 82 34.78 9.02 7.20
CA SER A 82 35.26 9.83 6.09
C SER A 82 34.77 11.27 6.23
N GLU A 83 35.51 12.20 5.62
CA GLU A 83 35.11 13.59 5.62
C GLU A 83 33.70 13.73 5.03
N PRO A 84 32.82 14.55 5.64
CA PRO A 84 31.52 14.82 5.09
C PRO A 84 31.64 15.23 3.63
N ARG A 85 30.71 14.76 2.80
CA ARG A 85 30.65 15.23 1.40
C ARG A 85 30.41 16.74 1.42
N ASP A 86 31.18 17.48 0.64
CA ASP A 86 30.90 18.88 0.36
C ASP A 86 29.46 18.99 -0.19
N PHE A 87 28.61 19.70 0.56
CA PHE A 87 27.21 19.90 0.24
C PHE A 87 26.92 21.41 0.26
N SER A 88 26.51 21.96 -0.88
CA SER A 88 25.99 23.34 -0.98
C SER A 88 24.48 23.32 -1.20
N TRP A 89 23.78 24.27 -0.57
CA TRP A 89 22.34 24.50 -0.70
C TRP A 89 21.98 25.52 -1.78
N ASP A 90 22.96 26.04 -2.53
CA ASP A 90 22.73 27.02 -3.61
C ASP A 90 21.81 26.52 -4.74
#